data_AF-A0A3U4CIR0-F1
#
_entry.id   AF-A0A3U4CIR0-F1
#
_cell.length_a   1.000
_cell.length_b   1.000
_cell.length_c   1.000
_cell.angle_alpha   90.00
_cell.angle_beta   90.00
_cell.angle_gamma   90.00
#
_symmetry.space_group_name_H-M   'P 1'
#
loop_
_entity.id
_entity.type
_entity.pdbx_description
1 polymer ?
#
loop_
_entity_poly.entity_id
_entity_poly.type
_entity_poly.pdbx_seq_one_letter_code
_entity_poly.pdbx_strand_id
1 'polypeptide(L)'
;MKSFVSKDGEKVPLYKALREIIPAEWKVNLSPPVVEKFTHNVSWKGNDQWPYVLRKMLVSYGLKAEINDKKAEIVILYAQQANVPVKSVTPSANPLITRLSETIVLKPPVVPVVTQGILPPVKKNAPLIKPAPVPVLKVWTLDKGTTLQKGFNSWVEKEICPTAKRKWTVRWDTDTDYPIDYPLTFRAKNFEEATDQLFLLYQQAQIPLYASGYRNQCLIIIHERK
;
A
#
# COMPACT_ATOMS: atom_id res chain seq x y z
N MET A 1 6.79 0.63 -20.38
CA MET A 1 6.14 -0.65 -20.05
C MET A 1 6.53 -1.02 -18.63
N LYS A 2 5.58 -1.18 -17.70
CA LYS A 2 5.87 -1.63 -16.33
C LYS A 2 5.99 -3.16 -16.37
N SER A 3 7.17 -3.70 -16.04
CA SER A 3 7.44 -5.14 -16.15
C SER A 3 6.85 -5.91 -14.97
N PHE A 4 6.36 -7.11 -15.27
CA PHE A 4 5.74 -8.01 -14.31
C PHE A 4 6.73 -9.10 -13.88
N VAL A 5 6.75 -9.43 -12.59
CA VAL A 5 7.60 -10.50 -12.05
C VAL A 5 6.77 -11.75 -11.93
N SER A 6 6.97 -12.73 -12.81
CA SER A 6 6.18 -13.98 -12.80
C SER A 6 6.75 -15.07 -11.90
N LYS A 7 8.01 -14.96 -11.47
CA LYS A 7 8.71 -16.02 -10.73
C LYS A 7 8.84 -15.66 -9.25
N ASP A 8 8.58 -16.65 -8.40
CA ASP A 8 8.91 -16.60 -6.99
C ASP A 8 10.40 -16.91 -6.77
N GLY A 9 10.95 -16.41 -5.67
CA GLY A 9 12.31 -16.70 -5.26
C GLY A 9 12.37 -17.05 -3.79
N GLU A 10 13.04 -18.14 -3.46
CA GLU A 10 13.22 -18.59 -2.08
C GLU A 10 14.70 -18.72 -1.74
N LYS A 11 15.12 -18.08 -0.64
CA LYS A 11 16.49 -18.13 -0.10
C LYS A 11 17.56 -17.78 -1.16
N VAL A 12 17.31 -16.74 -1.93
CA VAL A 12 18.22 -16.27 -2.99
C VAL A 12 19.12 -15.16 -2.44
N PRO A 13 20.42 -15.07 -2.83
CA PRO A 13 21.25 -13.93 -2.47
C PRO A 13 20.68 -12.61 -3.00
N LEU A 14 20.77 -11.52 -2.21
CA LEU A 14 20.18 -10.22 -2.54
C LEU A 14 20.49 -9.78 -3.97
N TYR A 15 21.75 -9.79 -4.39
CA TYR A 15 22.16 -9.35 -5.72
C TYR A 15 21.50 -10.14 -6.85
N LYS A 16 21.35 -11.46 -6.68
CA LYS A 16 20.67 -12.33 -7.65
C LYS A 16 19.17 -12.06 -7.68
N ALA A 17 18.54 -11.88 -6.51
CA ALA A 17 17.13 -11.52 -6.41
C ALA A 17 16.81 -10.19 -7.13
N LEU A 18 17.69 -9.20 -6.97
CA LEU A 18 17.54 -7.90 -7.61
C LEU A 18 17.53 -8.02 -9.13
N ARG A 19 18.40 -8.85 -9.73
CA ARG A 19 18.41 -9.07 -11.18
C ARG A 19 17.18 -9.81 -11.72
N GLU A 20 16.56 -10.64 -10.90
CA GLU A 20 15.36 -11.41 -11.29
C GLU A 20 14.08 -10.57 -11.18
N ILE A 21 14.03 -9.67 -10.19
CA ILE A 21 12.87 -8.80 -9.95
C ILE A 21 12.93 -7.57 -10.87
N ILE A 22 14.10 -6.94 -10.98
CA ILE A 22 14.25 -5.64 -11.63
C ILE A 22 14.50 -5.83 -13.14
N PRO A 23 13.83 -5.05 -14.02
CA PRO A 23 14.08 -5.12 -15.45
C PRO A 23 15.54 -4.76 -15.77
N ALA A 24 16.15 -5.45 -16.75
CA ALA A 24 17.56 -5.28 -17.10
C ALA A 24 17.95 -3.84 -17.48
N GLU A 25 16.99 -3.03 -17.92
CA GLU A 25 17.16 -1.61 -18.30
C GLU A 25 17.42 -0.67 -17.10
N TRP A 26 17.31 -1.16 -15.86
CA TRP A 26 17.48 -0.34 -14.66
C TRP A 26 18.86 -0.53 -14.03
N LYS A 27 19.46 0.59 -13.63
CA LYS A 27 20.72 0.60 -12.87
C LYS A 27 20.42 0.39 -11.39
N VAL A 28 21.04 -0.63 -10.80
CA VAL A 28 20.85 -0.99 -9.39
C VAL A 28 22.12 -0.69 -8.60
N ASN A 29 22.03 0.23 -7.66
CA ASN A 29 23.10 0.65 -6.78
C ASN A 29 22.78 0.25 -5.34
N LEU A 30 23.71 -0.42 -4.68
CA LEU A 30 23.60 -0.73 -3.25
C LEU A 30 24.45 0.27 -2.47
N SER A 31 23.89 0.83 -1.41
CA SER A 31 24.66 1.68 -0.52
C SER A 31 25.80 0.87 0.15
N PRO A 32 26.98 1.48 0.38
CA PRO A 32 28.12 0.81 1.01
C PRO A 32 27.78 -0.01 2.27
N PRO A 33 26.99 0.49 3.24
CA PRO A 33 26.67 -0.30 4.43
C PRO A 33 25.88 -1.57 4.11
N VAL A 34 25.02 -1.57 3.09
CA VAL A 34 24.25 -2.77 2.69
C VAL A 34 25.19 -3.82 2.10
N VAL A 35 26.15 -3.41 1.27
CA VAL A 35 27.13 -4.34 0.69
C VAL A 35 27.99 -5.00 1.78
N GLU A 36 28.36 -4.23 2.80
CA GLU A 36 29.24 -4.72 3.88
C GLU A 36 28.51 -5.57 4.93
N LYS A 37 27.28 -5.21 5.29
CA LYS A 37 26.57 -5.79 6.45
C LYS A 37 25.45 -6.75 6.09
N PHE A 38 24.95 -6.71 4.86
CA PHE A 38 23.81 -7.55 4.47
C PHE A 38 24.28 -8.90 3.92
N THR A 39 24.24 -9.93 4.75
CA THR A 39 24.63 -11.31 4.38
C THR A 39 23.45 -12.27 4.27
N HIS A 40 22.22 -11.79 4.48
CA HIS A 40 21.03 -12.64 4.48
C HIS A 40 20.54 -12.98 3.07
N ASN A 41 19.96 -14.17 2.93
CA ASN A 41 19.23 -14.55 1.73
C ASN A 41 17.82 -13.98 1.76
N VAL A 42 17.37 -13.49 0.61
CA VAL A 42 16.05 -12.89 0.43
C VAL A 42 15.10 -13.85 -0.28
N SER A 43 13.82 -13.74 0.08
CA SER A 43 12.73 -14.45 -0.58
C SER A 43 11.66 -13.45 -1.00
N TRP A 44 11.06 -13.66 -2.16
CA TRP A 44 9.96 -12.85 -2.68
C TRP A 44 8.89 -13.73 -3.33
N LYS A 45 7.68 -13.19 -3.40
CA LYS A 45 6.60 -13.74 -4.23
C LYS A 45 6.42 -12.84 -5.44
N GLY A 46 6.45 -13.43 -6.62
CA GLY A 46 6.06 -12.81 -7.87
C GLY A 46 4.54 -12.67 -7.97
N ASN A 47 4.07 -12.62 -9.21
CA ASN A 47 2.70 -12.32 -9.61
C ASN A 47 2.25 -10.87 -9.34
N ASP A 48 3.19 -9.93 -9.37
CA ASP A 48 2.91 -8.49 -9.23
C ASP A 48 3.94 -7.66 -10.03
N GLN A 49 3.75 -6.35 -10.12
CA GLN A 49 4.70 -5.43 -10.75
C GLN A 49 5.99 -5.39 -9.93
N TRP A 50 7.13 -5.36 -10.63
CA TRP A 50 8.44 -5.41 -9.99
C TRP A 50 8.67 -4.36 -8.89
N PRO A 51 8.17 -3.10 -8.95
CA PRO A 51 8.43 -2.12 -7.89
C PRO A 51 7.76 -2.54 -6.57
N TYR A 52 6.58 -3.14 -6.64
CA TYR A 52 5.86 -3.62 -5.46
C TYR A 52 6.51 -4.86 -4.88
N VAL A 53 6.88 -5.82 -5.73
CA VAL A 53 7.61 -7.04 -5.32
C VAL A 53 8.93 -6.66 -4.65
N LEU A 54 9.70 -5.77 -5.26
CA LEU A 54 10.98 -5.28 -4.74
C LEU A 54 10.82 -4.63 -3.36
N ARG A 55 9.92 -3.64 -3.24
CA ARG A 55 9.71 -2.92 -1.97
C ARG A 55 9.24 -3.87 -0.87
N LYS A 56 8.28 -4.75 -1.17
CA LYS A 56 7.75 -5.73 -0.22
C LYS A 56 8.82 -6.71 0.26
N MET A 57 9.66 -7.20 -0.65
CA MET A 57 10.81 -8.03 -0.31
C MET A 57 11.76 -7.27 0.62
N LEU A 58 12.21 -6.06 0.23
CA LEU A 58 13.20 -5.29 0.98
C LEU A 58 12.73 -4.93 2.40
N VAL A 59 11.45 -4.56 2.57
CA VAL A 59 10.87 -4.22 3.88
C VAL A 59 10.97 -5.39 4.87
N SER A 60 10.84 -6.64 4.39
CA SER A 60 10.95 -7.83 5.25
C SER A 60 12.35 -8.02 5.85
N TYR A 61 13.36 -7.36 5.27
CA TYR A 61 14.76 -7.42 5.68
C TYR A 61 15.29 -6.07 6.20
N GLY A 62 14.40 -5.11 6.49
CA GLY A 62 14.80 -3.79 7.00
C GLY A 62 15.54 -2.91 5.97
N LEU A 63 15.36 -3.20 4.68
CA LEU A 63 15.90 -2.44 3.56
C LEU A 63 14.80 -1.59 2.92
N LYS A 64 15.18 -0.50 2.24
CA LYS A 64 14.30 0.29 1.37
C LYS A 64 14.95 0.53 0.01
N ALA A 65 14.11 0.64 -1.01
CA ALA A 65 14.52 1.03 -2.37
C ALA A 65 14.04 2.45 -2.69
N GLU A 66 14.97 3.29 -3.12
CA GLU A 66 14.69 4.60 -3.72
C GLU A 66 14.72 4.44 -5.24
N ILE A 67 13.56 4.63 -5.87
CA ILE A 67 13.38 4.45 -7.32
C ILE A 67 13.37 5.83 -7.97
N ASN A 68 14.27 6.05 -8.93
CA ASN A 68 14.34 7.25 -9.74
C ASN A 68 13.95 6.93 -11.17
N ASP A 69 12.66 7.08 -11.48
CA ASP A 69 12.11 6.79 -12.81
C ASP A 69 12.74 7.63 -13.93
N LYS A 70 13.20 8.86 -13.62
CA LYS A 70 13.82 9.76 -14.61
C LYS A 70 15.19 9.27 -15.08
N LYS A 71 15.90 8.54 -14.23
CA LYS A 71 17.26 8.03 -14.51
C LYS A 71 17.31 6.52 -14.71
N ALA A 72 16.16 5.84 -14.62
CA ALA A 72 16.07 4.38 -14.52
C ALA A 72 17.06 3.82 -13.49
N GLU A 73 17.11 4.45 -12.31
CA GLU A 73 18.09 4.14 -11.26
C GLU A 73 17.39 3.75 -9.96
N ILE A 74 17.90 2.72 -9.29
CA ILE A 74 17.39 2.19 -8.02
C ILE A 74 18.53 2.15 -7.01
N VAL A 75 18.33 2.78 -5.86
CA VAL A 75 19.29 2.77 -4.75
C VAL A 75 18.71 2.00 -3.58
N ILE A 76 19.46 1.00 -3.08
CA ILE A 76 19.06 0.16 -1.94
C ILE A 76 19.85 0.56 -0.71
N LEU A 77 19.13 0.87 0.37
CA LEU A 77 19.72 1.27 1.63
C LEU A 77 18.98 0.64 2.82
N TYR A 78 19.66 0.59 3.96
CA TYR A 78 18.99 0.27 5.22
C TYR A 78 17.90 1.30 5.52
N ALA A 79 16.76 0.82 5.99
CA ALA A 79 15.77 1.66 6.64
C ALA A 79 16.36 2.11 7.98
N GLN A 80 17.04 3.27 8.00
CA GLN A 80 17.78 3.77 9.16
C GLN A 80 16.91 3.77 10.43
N GLN A 81 17.47 3.26 11.55
CA GLN A 81 17.03 3.67 12.88
C GLN A 81 17.65 5.04 13.15
N ALA A 82 16.83 6.00 13.58
CA ALA A 82 17.16 7.42 13.64
C ALA A 82 18.38 7.73 14.53
N ASN A 83 19.46 8.23 13.92
CA ASN A 83 20.30 9.31 14.44
C ASN A 83 21.06 9.98 13.26
N VAL A 84 20.78 11.27 13.08
CA VAL A 84 21.12 12.24 12.00
C VAL A 84 22.62 12.37 11.65
N PRO A 85 23.06 12.85 10.45
CA PRO A 85 22.45 13.88 9.60
C PRO A 85 22.41 13.63 8.06
N VAL A 86 21.68 14.52 7.37
CA VAL A 86 21.58 14.76 5.91
C VAL A 86 20.57 13.93 5.09
N LYS A 87 19.48 14.63 4.74
CA LYS A 87 18.55 14.49 3.59
C LYS A 87 17.81 13.16 3.44
N SER A 88 16.59 13.29 2.89
CA SER A 88 15.74 12.19 2.42
C SER A 88 14.92 11.49 3.50
N VAL A 89 13.95 12.27 3.98
CA VAL A 89 12.67 11.85 4.53
C VAL A 89 12.09 10.59 3.86
N THR A 90 11.82 9.55 4.64
CA THR A 90 10.73 8.61 4.29
C THR A 90 10.08 8.02 5.56
N PRO A 91 8.75 7.92 5.61
CA PRO A 91 8.01 7.42 6.76
C PRO A 91 7.64 5.93 6.62
N SER A 92 7.74 5.23 7.74
CA SER A 92 7.32 3.86 7.97
C SER A 92 5.80 3.74 8.08
N ALA A 93 5.22 2.68 7.51
CA ALA A 93 4.24 1.86 8.22
C ALA A 93 4.21 0.46 7.62
N ASN A 94 4.65 -0.50 8.42
CA ASN A 94 4.22 -1.89 8.33
C ASN A 94 2.68 -1.99 8.43
N PRO A 95 2.14 -3.17 8.10
CA PRO A 95 1.43 -3.85 9.18
C PRO A 95 2.01 -5.23 9.48
N LEU A 96 1.98 -5.49 10.77
CA LEU A 96 2.36 -6.70 11.50
C LEU A 96 1.60 -7.93 10.98
N ILE A 97 2.36 -9.01 10.85
CA ILE A 97 1.95 -10.35 10.45
C ILE A 97 1.27 -11.03 11.64
N THR A 98 0.03 -11.50 11.47
CA THR A 98 -0.45 -12.67 12.21
C THR A 98 -0.40 -13.86 11.26
N ARG A 99 0.56 -14.75 11.53
CA ARG A 99 0.70 -16.08 10.92
C ARG A 99 -0.53 -16.91 11.23
N LEU A 100 -1.06 -17.61 10.23
CA LEU A 100 -1.62 -18.96 10.37
C LEU A 100 -1.26 -19.73 9.10
N SER A 101 -0.40 -20.73 9.28
CA SER A 101 -0.18 -21.82 8.34
C SER A 101 -1.48 -22.60 8.20
N GLU A 102 -1.88 -22.97 6.98
CA GLU A 102 -2.49 -24.28 6.69
C GLU A 102 -2.76 -24.43 5.18
N THR A 103 -1.97 -25.33 4.60
CA THR A 103 -2.30 -26.36 3.61
C THR A 103 -3.58 -26.16 2.77
N ILE A 104 -3.37 -25.84 1.49
CA ILE A 104 -4.36 -26.03 0.44
C ILE A 104 -4.42 -27.53 0.12
N VAL A 105 -5.59 -28.15 0.27
CA VAL A 105 -5.97 -29.30 -0.57
C VAL A 105 -7.18 -28.87 -1.39
N LEU A 106 -6.95 -28.88 -2.71
CA LEU A 106 -7.85 -28.51 -3.78
C LEU A 106 -9.05 -29.47 -3.86
N LYS A 107 -10.26 -28.92 -4.06
CA LYS A 107 -11.31 -29.53 -4.90
C LYS A 107 -12.38 -28.50 -5.28
N PRO A 108 -12.61 -28.23 -6.58
CA PRO A 108 -13.83 -27.60 -7.09
C PRO A 108 -14.80 -28.70 -7.63
N PRO A 109 -15.96 -28.35 -8.22
CA PRO A 109 -17.04 -27.48 -7.76
C PRO A 109 -18.42 -28.18 -7.90
N VAL A 110 -19.41 -27.94 -7.04
CA VAL A 110 -20.84 -28.10 -7.42
C VAL A 110 -21.72 -27.19 -6.57
N VAL A 111 -22.45 -26.29 -7.22
CA VAL A 111 -23.77 -25.75 -6.80
C VAL A 111 -24.77 -26.47 -7.73
N PRO A 112 -26.04 -26.80 -7.37
CA PRO A 112 -26.92 -25.97 -6.55
C PRO A 112 -27.98 -26.71 -5.68
N VAL A 113 -28.89 -25.90 -5.13
CA VAL A 113 -30.30 -26.19 -4.75
C VAL A 113 -30.60 -26.52 -3.28
N VAL A 114 -31.13 -25.49 -2.62
CA VAL A 114 -32.32 -25.44 -1.73
C VAL A 114 -32.91 -26.78 -1.28
N THR A 115 -32.96 -27.02 0.04
CA THR A 115 -34.06 -27.74 0.70
C THR A 115 -34.19 -27.24 2.15
N GLN A 116 -35.34 -26.64 2.47
CA GLN A 116 -35.82 -26.46 3.84
C GLN A 116 -36.17 -27.82 4.43
N GLY A 117 -35.70 -28.09 5.65
CA GLY A 117 -36.02 -29.31 6.39
C GLY A 117 -35.73 -29.18 7.89
N ILE A 118 -36.69 -28.59 8.60
CA ILE A 118 -37.18 -28.97 9.95
C ILE A 118 -36.18 -29.66 10.91
N LEU A 119 -35.81 -28.94 11.98
CA LEU A 119 -35.19 -29.42 13.24
C LEU A 119 -36.06 -30.49 13.93
N PRO A 120 -35.50 -31.50 14.65
CA PRO A 120 -35.05 -31.33 16.06
C PRO A 120 -33.97 -32.35 16.53
N PRO A 121 -33.56 -32.42 17.81
CA PRO A 121 -33.19 -31.40 18.81
C PRO A 121 -31.68 -31.48 19.14
N VAL A 122 -30.95 -30.37 19.09
CA VAL A 122 -29.52 -30.36 19.46
C VAL A 122 -29.36 -30.34 20.98
N LYS A 123 -28.80 -31.43 21.51
CA LYS A 123 -28.35 -31.54 22.90
C LYS A 123 -27.29 -30.48 23.20
N LYS A 124 -27.41 -29.92 24.41
CA LYS A 124 -26.54 -28.94 25.06
C LYS A 124 -25.04 -29.19 24.88
N ASN A 125 -24.33 -28.07 24.71
CA ASN A 125 -22.89 -27.79 24.92
C ASN A 125 -22.06 -27.58 23.66
N ALA A 126 -22.31 -26.46 22.96
CA ALA A 126 -21.30 -25.81 22.12
C ALA A 126 -20.63 -24.68 22.94
N PRO A 127 -19.29 -24.64 23.05
CA PRO A 127 -18.60 -23.49 23.60
C PRO A 127 -18.90 -22.24 22.76
N LEU A 128 -19.25 -21.13 23.41
CA LEU A 128 -19.31 -19.81 22.75
C LEU A 128 -17.92 -19.48 22.18
N ILE A 129 -17.75 -19.64 20.87
CA ILE A 129 -16.59 -19.09 20.16
C ILE A 129 -16.80 -17.57 20.11
N LYS A 130 -15.94 -16.83 20.81
CA LYS A 130 -15.91 -15.37 20.73
C LYS A 130 -15.64 -14.96 19.27
N PRO A 131 -16.45 -14.10 18.63
CA PRO A 131 -16.17 -13.62 17.28
C PRO A 131 -14.78 -12.96 17.24
N ALA A 132 -13.97 -13.30 16.23
CA ALA A 132 -12.71 -12.61 15.97
C ALA A 132 -12.98 -11.10 15.76
N PRO A 133 -12.11 -10.19 16.24
CA PRO A 133 -12.34 -8.76 16.09
C PRO A 133 -12.37 -8.37 14.60
N VAL A 134 -13.53 -7.96 14.11
CA VAL A 134 -13.65 -7.36 12.78
C VAL A 134 -12.90 -6.02 12.81
N PRO A 135 -11.97 -5.76 11.87
CA PRO A 135 -11.27 -4.47 11.84
C PRO A 135 -12.28 -3.34 11.62
N VAL A 136 -12.34 -2.39 12.55
CA VAL A 136 -13.23 -1.24 12.46
C VAL A 136 -12.70 -0.30 11.38
N LEU A 137 -13.34 -0.32 10.20
CA LEU A 137 -13.02 0.60 9.11
C LEU A 137 -13.75 1.92 9.32
N LYS A 138 -13.03 3.03 9.17
CA LYS A 138 -13.64 4.36 9.12
C LYS A 138 -14.23 4.58 7.72
N VAL A 139 -15.28 5.40 7.67
CA VAL A 139 -15.99 5.72 6.44
C VAL A 139 -15.67 7.17 6.08
N TRP A 140 -15.28 7.41 4.83
CA TRP A 140 -15.07 8.75 4.26
C TRP A 140 -16.04 8.97 3.11
N THR A 141 -16.66 10.14 3.08
CA THR A 141 -17.72 10.46 2.11
C THR A 141 -17.49 11.81 1.44
N LEU A 142 -17.74 11.89 0.13
CA LEU A 142 -17.88 13.14 -0.60
C LEU A 142 -19.33 13.32 -1.02
N ASP A 143 -19.90 14.47 -0.68
CA ASP A 143 -21.29 14.77 -0.98
C ASP A 143 -21.44 15.24 -2.43
N LYS A 144 -22.57 14.88 -3.04
CA LYS A 144 -22.95 15.37 -4.36
C LYS A 144 -23.02 16.90 -4.36
N GLY A 145 -22.59 17.51 -5.46
CA GLY A 145 -22.62 18.96 -5.65
C GLY A 145 -21.47 19.70 -4.95
N THR A 146 -20.51 18.97 -4.38
CA THR A 146 -19.21 19.52 -3.99
C THR A 146 -18.20 19.36 -5.13
N THR A 147 -17.01 19.95 -4.98
CA THR A 147 -15.88 19.67 -5.86
C THR A 147 -14.90 18.73 -5.17
N LEU A 148 -14.07 18.04 -5.95
CA LEU A 148 -13.05 17.13 -5.44
C LEU A 148 -12.11 17.85 -4.47
N GLN A 149 -11.66 19.06 -4.81
CA GLN A 149 -10.78 19.86 -3.97
C GLN A 149 -11.45 20.23 -2.65
N LYS A 150 -12.66 20.78 -2.68
CA LYS A 150 -13.41 21.16 -1.48
C LYS A 150 -13.70 19.94 -0.60
N GLY A 151 -14.17 18.87 -1.23
CA GLY A 151 -14.49 17.62 -0.58
C GLY A 151 -13.28 17.00 0.12
N PHE A 152 -12.16 16.89 -0.58
CA PHE A 152 -10.93 16.33 -0.03
C PHE A 152 -10.36 17.19 1.10
N ASN A 153 -10.36 18.52 0.96
CA ASN A 153 -9.93 19.43 2.04
C ASN A 153 -10.77 19.24 3.31
N SER A 154 -12.08 18.98 3.18
CA SER A 154 -12.94 18.70 4.33
C SER A 154 -12.55 17.43 5.09
N TRP A 155 -11.97 16.43 4.41
CA TRP A 155 -11.42 15.24 5.07
C TRP A 155 -10.14 15.62 5.80
N VAL A 156 -9.21 16.27 5.11
CA VAL A 156 -7.90 16.67 5.62
C VAL A 156 -8.03 17.49 6.92
N GLU A 157 -8.97 18.43 6.98
CA GLU A 157 -9.19 19.30 8.14
C GLU A 157 -9.61 18.53 9.40
N LYS A 158 -10.19 17.34 9.24
CA LYS A 158 -10.67 16.47 10.32
C LYS A 158 -9.61 15.46 10.77
N GLU A 159 -8.52 15.33 10.03
CA GLU A 159 -7.50 14.30 10.29
C GLU A 159 -6.23 14.91 10.89
N ILE A 160 -5.65 14.18 11.85
CA ILE A 160 -4.36 14.49 12.44
C ILE A 160 -3.31 13.59 11.78
N CYS A 161 -2.19 14.18 11.40
CA CYS A 161 -1.07 13.47 10.86
C CYS A 161 -0.45 12.53 11.90
N PRO A 162 -0.12 11.28 11.55
CA PRO A 162 0.42 10.33 12.52
C PRO A 162 1.83 10.69 13.00
N THR A 163 2.62 11.35 12.15
CA THR A 163 4.05 11.65 12.41
C THR A 163 4.25 12.94 13.21
N ALA A 164 3.31 13.88 13.13
CA ALA A 164 3.35 15.12 13.89
C ALA A 164 1.95 15.38 14.43
N LYS A 165 1.82 15.81 15.70
CA LYS A 165 0.53 16.11 16.35
C LYS A 165 -0.15 17.38 15.79
N ARG A 166 -0.21 17.52 14.47
CA ARG A 166 -0.80 18.61 13.70
C ARG A 166 -1.64 18.06 12.55
N LYS A 167 -2.48 18.91 11.98
CA LYS A 167 -3.32 18.56 10.82
C LYS A 167 -2.48 18.34 9.58
N TRP A 168 -3.02 17.55 8.67
CA TRP A 168 -2.52 17.46 7.30
C TRP A 168 -2.67 18.81 6.59
N THR A 169 -1.78 19.05 5.63
CA THR A 169 -1.80 20.20 4.73
C THR A 169 -1.90 19.68 3.31
N VAL A 170 -2.66 20.37 2.46
CA VAL A 170 -2.81 20.01 1.05
C VAL A 170 -2.24 21.13 0.20
N ARG A 171 -1.46 20.76 -0.82
CA ARG A 171 -1.03 21.64 -1.90
C ARG A 171 -1.63 21.13 -3.20
N TRP A 172 -2.31 22.01 -3.91
CA TRP A 172 -2.91 21.72 -5.22
C TRP A 172 -2.04 22.39 -6.28
N ASP A 173 -1.38 21.61 -7.13
CA ASP A 173 -0.40 22.08 -8.13
C ASP A 173 -1.01 22.13 -9.55
N THR A 174 -2.33 22.23 -9.64
CA THR A 174 -3.10 22.19 -10.88
C THR A 174 -4.33 23.07 -10.73
N ASP A 175 -4.85 23.57 -11.85
CA ASP A 175 -6.13 24.29 -11.89
C ASP A 175 -7.33 23.35 -12.06
N THR A 176 -7.09 22.04 -12.22
CA THR A 176 -8.12 21.02 -12.41
C THR A 176 -8.82 20.69 -11.09
N ASP A 177 -10.14 20.88 -11.06
CA ASP A 177 -11.02 20.49 -9.98
C ASP A 177 -12.30 19.84 -10.54
N TYR A 178 -12.57 18.60 -10.14
CA TYR A 178 -13.69 17.82 -10.67
C TYR A 178 -14.95 18.00 -9.81
N PRO A 179 -16.14 18.17 -10.43
CA PRO A 179 -17.39 18.12 -9.68
C PRO A 179 -17.68 16.70 -9.18
N ILE A 180 -18.28 16.60 -8.00
CA ILE A 180 -18.81 15.34 -7.45
C ILE A 180 -20.27 15.20 -7.87
N ASP A 181 -20.53 14.53 -8.99
CA ASP A 181 -21.88 14.37 -9.54
C ASP A 181 -22.73 13.33 -8.79
N TYR A 182 -22.06 12.40 -8.09
CA TYR A 182 -22.67 11.35 -7.27
C TYR A 182 -21.91 11.20 -5.95
N PRO A 183 -22.58 10.93 -4.81
CA PRO A 183 -21.89 10.76 -3.54
C PRO A 183 -20.89 9.60 -3.60
N LEU A 184 -19.66 9.86 -3.18
CA LEU A 184 -18.60 8.84 -3.11
C LEU A 184 -18.44 8.39 -1.66
N THR A 185 -18.30 7.09 -1.42
CA THR A 185 -18.11 6.52 -0.09
C THR A 185 -16.96 5.52 -0.11
N PHE A 186 -16.03 5.69 0.83
CA PHE A 186 -14.83 4.89 0.95
C PHE A 186 -14.74 4.29 2.36
N ARG A 187 -14.26 3.05 2.45
CA ARG A 187 -14.00 2.36 3.71
C ARG A 187 -12.52 2.01 3.75
N ALA A 188 -11.81 2.57 4.72
CA ALA A 188 -10.37 2.39 4.84
C ALA A 188 -9.95 2.31 6.31
N LYS A 189 -8.71 1.86 6.53
CA LYS A 189 -8.14 1.72 7.87
C LYS A 189 -7.57 3.05 8.37
N ASN A 190 -7.14 3.91 7.45
CA ASN A 190 -6.57 5.23 7.73
C ASN A 190 -6.85 6.21 6.58
N PHE A 191 -6.52 7.48 6.83
CA PHE A 191 -6.77 8.57 5.90
C PHE A 191 -5.98 8.44 4.59
N GLU A 192 -4.75 7.92 4.64
CA GLU A 192 -3.92 7.74 3.46
C GLU A 192 -4.49 6.69 2.51
N GLU A 193 -4.97 5.56 3.04
CA GLU A 193 -5.66 4.54 2.23
C GLU A 193 -6.96 5.08 1.61
N ALA A 194 -7.73 5.89 2.35
CA ALA A 194 -8.92 6.56 1.80
C ALA A 194 -8.53 7.55 0.67
N THR A 195 -7.41 8.27 0.83
CA THR A 195 -6.87 9.19 -0.18
C THR A 195 -6.46 8.42 -1.44
N ASP A 196 -5.75 7.31 -1.29
CA ASP A 196 -5.34 6.46 -2.41
C ASP A 196 -6.56 5.93 -3.17
N GLN A 197 -7.59 5.45 -2.45
CA GLN A 197 -8.84 4.97 -3.06
C GLN A 197 -9.56 6.07 -3.83
N LEU A 198 -9.65 7.29 -3.28
CA LEU A 198 -10.27 8.43 -3.93
C LEU A 198 -9.55 8.80 -5.22
N PHE A 199 -8.24 9.02 -5.17
CA PHE A 199 -7.47 9.48 -6.32
C PHE A 199 -7.21 8.38 -7.36
N LEU A 200 -7.37 7.11 -7.02
CA LEU A 200 -7.37 6.02 -7.99
C LEU A 200 -8.47 6.19 -9.05
N LEU A 201 -9.66 6.68 -8.66
CA LEU A 201 -10.76 6.94 -9.59
C LEU A 201 -10.41 8.01 -10.63
N TYR A 202 -9.65 9.03 -10.20
CA TYR A 202 -9.29 10.18 -11.03
C TYR A 202 -8.05 9.94 -11.90
N GLN A 203 -7.41 8.78 -11.83
CA GLN A 203 -6.30 8.44 -12.74
C GLN A 203 -6.76 8.18 -14.18
N GLN A 204 -8.06 7.89 -14.37
CA GLN A 204 -8.68 7.66 -15.67
C GLN A 204 -9.61 8.81 -16.12
N ALA A 205 -9.65 9.91 -15.38
CA ALA A 205 -10.38 11.10 -15.77
C ALA A 205 -9.73 11.77 -17.00
N GLN A 206 -10.43 12.75 -17.60
CA GLN A 206 -9.93 13.46 -18.80
C GLN A 206 -8.55 14.08 -18.58
N ILE A 207 -8.37 14.71 -17.41
CA ILE A 207 -7.09 15.18 -16.89
C ILE A 207 -6.75 14.35 -15.64
N PRO A 208 -5.87 13.34 -15.76
CA PRO A 208 -5.56 12.45 -14.65
C PRO A 208 -4.95 13.16 -13.44
N LEU A 209 -5.54 12.98 -12.26
CA LEU A 209 -5.02 13.52 -11.00
C LEU A 209 -4.36 12.44 -10.15
N TYR A 210 -3.27 12.83 -9.48
CA TYR A 210 -2.48 11.99 -8.58
C TYR A 210 -2.30 12.68 -7.23
N ALA A 211 -2.36 11.90 -6.16
CA ALA A 211 -2.00 12.35 -4.81
C ALA A 211 -0.64 11.79 -4.40
N SER A 212 0.19 12.64 -3.79
CA SER A 212 1.46 12.24 -3.19
C SER A 212 1.52 12.68 -1.73
N GLY A 213 1.58 11.70 -0.83
CA GLY A 213 1.62 11.92 0.62
C GLY A 213 3.05 11.93 1.20
N TYR A 214 3.38 12.97 1.94
CA TYR A 214 4.65 13.15 2.64
C TYR A 214 4.41 13.24 4.15
N ARG A 215 4.32 12.09 4.85
CA ARG A 215 3.96 12.06 6.29
C ARG A 215 4.90 12.89 7.18
N ASN A 216 6.20 12.92 6.89
CA ASN A 216 7.17 13.71 7.66
C ASN A 216 6.89 15.22 7.59
N GLN A 217 6.25 15.67 6.51
CA GLN A 217 5.84 17.06 6.29
C GLN A 217 4.34 17.23 6.49
N CYS A 218 3.60 16.18 6.87
CA CYS A 218 2.14 16.13 6.88
C CYS A 218 1.52 16.88 5.71
N LEU A 219 2.07 16.63 4.52
CA LEU A 219 1.77 17.33 3.29
C LEU A 219 1.25 16.33 2.28
N ILE A 220 0.15 16.67 1.60
CA ILE A 220 -0.36 15.95 0.44
C ILE A 220 -0.28 16.90 -0.75
N ILE A 221 0.32 16.46 -1.84
CA ILE A 221 0.42 17.23 -3.07
C ILE A 221 -0.47 16.57 -4.13
N ILE A 222 -1.43 17.33 -4.63
CA ILE A 222 -2.28 16.93 -5.75
C ILE A 222 -1.72 17.55 -7.02
N HIS A 223 -1.50 16.73 -8.04
CA HIS A 223 -0.87 17.14 -9.29
C HIS A 223 -1.35 16.28 -10.46
N GLU A 224 -1.14 16.78 -11.66
CA GLU A 224 -1.41 16.07 -12.90
C GLU A 224 -0.23 15.19 -13.33
N ARG A 225 -0.46 14.28 -14.28
CA ARG A 225 0.63 13.60 -14.98
C ARG A 225 1.38 14.66 -15.81
N LYS A 226 2.63 14.96 -15.41
CA LYS A 226 3.56 15.72 -16.24
C LYS A 226 3.96 14.97 -17.49
#